data_AF-X1DHY6-F1
#
_entry.id   AF-X1DHY6-F1
#
_cell.length_a   1.000
_cell.length_b   1.000
_cell.length_c   1.000
_cell.angle_alpha   90.00
_cell.angle_beta   90.00
_cell.angle_gamma   90.00
#
_symmetry.space_group_name_H-M   'P 1'
#
loop_
_entity.id
_entity.type
_entity.pdbx_description
1 polymer ?
#
loop_
_entity_poly.entity_id
_entity_poly.type
_entity_poly.pdbx_seq_one_letter_code
_entity_poly.pdbx_strand_id
1 'polypeptide(L)' 'NIDYVSVADAETLDELDTVNPPALISLAVKIGTTRLIDNIVLQ' A
#
# COMPACT_ATOMS: atom_id res chain seq x y z
N ASN A 1 -8.23 13.45 0.30
CA ASN A 1 -6.90 13.87 0.79
C ASN A 1 -6.13 12.56 0.99
N ILE A 2 -5.12 12.29 0.16
CA ILE A 2 -4.38 11.02 0.16
C ILE A 2 -3.20 11.16 1.12
N ASP A 3 -3.07 10.22 2.05
CA ASP A 3 -1.92 10.17 2.96
C ASP A 3 -0.74 9.48 2.26
N TYR A 4 -0.96 8.29 1.69
CA TYR A 4 0.05 7.59 0.87
C TYR A 4 -0.58 6.55 -0.06
N VAL A 5 0.21 6.14 -1.05
CA VAL A 5 0.10 4.89 -1.81
C VAL A 5 1.50 4.30 -1.85
N SER A 6 1.64 3.01 -1.55
CA SER A 6 2.93 2.32 -1.40
C SER A 6 2.87 0.94 -2.04
N VAL A 7 4.02 0.48 -2.54
CA VAL A 7 4.23 -0.87 -3.03
C VAL A 7 5.45 -1.44 -2.33
N ALA A 8 5.25 -2.48 -1.54
CA ALA A 8 6.29 -3.06 -0.70
C ALA A 8 6.38 -4.57 -0.88
N ASP A 9 7.52 -5.15 -0.50
CA ASP A 9 7.68 -6.59 -0.37
C ASP A 9 6.67 -7.12 0.67
N ALA A 10 6.00 -8.24 0.36
CA ALA A 10 4.87 -8.70 1.17
C ALA A 10 5.28 -9.26 2.56
N GLU A 11 6.54 -9.62 2.77
CA GLU A 11 7.03 -10.17 4.04
C GLU A 11 7.79 -9.14 4.86
N THR A 12 8.68 -8.39 4.22
CA THR A 12 9.58 -7.43 4.88
C THR A 12 8.98 -6.04 5.02
N LEU A 13 8.00 -5.69 4.17
CA LEU A 13 7.44 -4.35 4.01
C LEU A 13 8.45 -3.30 3.53
N ASP A 14 9.58 -3.73 2.97
CA ASP A 14 10.52 -2.84 2.31
C ASP A 14 9.91 -2.32 0.99
N GLU A 15 10.04 -1.01 0.75
CA GLU A 15 9.54 -0.38 -0.47
C GLU A 15 10.23 -0.95 -1.71
N LEU A 16 9.45 -1.18 -2.76
CA LEU A 16 9.92 -1.75 -4.01
C LEU A 16 10.00 -0.70 -5.11
N ASP A 17 11.20 -0.50 -5.67
CA ASP A 17 11.39 0.31 -6.89
C ASP A 17 10.82 -0.37 -8.14
N THR A 18 10.69 -1.70 -8.11
CA THR A 18 10.12 -2.52 -9.19
C THR A 18 9.29 -3.65 -8.59
N VAL A 19 8.07 -3.83 -9.09
CA VAL A 19 7.15 -4.84 -8.58
C VAL A 19 7.73 -6.24 -8.76
N ASN A 20 7.95 -6.94 -7.65
CA ASN A 20 8.38 -8.33 -7.59
C ASN A 20 7.44 -9.11 -6.65
N PRO A 21 6.51 -9.92 -7.20
CA PRO A 21 5.58 -10.67 -6.35
C PRO A 21 6.27 -11.72 -5.45
N PRO A 22 5.73 -11.97 -4.25
CA PRO A 22 4.52 -11.37 -3.69
C PRO A 22 4.77 -9.92 -3.23
N ALA A 23 3.92 -8.99 -3.68
CA ALA A 23 4.04 -7.57 -3.37
C ALA A 23 2.76 -7.04 -2.72
N LEU A 24 2.89 -6.26 -1.66
CA LEU A 24 1.78 -5.60 -0.99
C LEU A 24 1.59 -4.19 -1.54
N ILE A 25 0.44 -3.95 -2.18
CA ILE A 25 0.00 -2.60 -2.52
C ILE A 25 -0.88 -2.09 -1.40
N SER A 26 -0.58 -0.92 -0.86
CA SER A 26 -1.36 -0.31 0.22
C SER A 26 -1.64 1.16 -0.03
N LEU A 27 -2.74 1.66 0.53
CA LEU A 27 -3.06 3.08 0.52
C LEU A 27 -3.72 3.53 1.81
N ALA A 28 -3.59 4.82 2.09
CA ALA A 28 -4.36 5.51 3.11
C ALA A 28 -4.92 6.83 2.56
N VAL A 29 -6.20 7.09 2.86
CA VAL A 29 -6.91 8.27 2.37
C VAL A 29 -7.91 8.77 3.42
N LYS A 30 -8.14 10.08 3.46
CA LYS A 30 -9.23 10.69 4.23
C LYS A 30 -10.41 11.04 3.33
N ILE A 31 -11.59 10.56 3.71
CA ILE A 31 -12.90 10.91 3.16
C ILE A 31 -13.67 11.69 4.23
N GLY A 32 -13.82 13.00 4.03
CA GLY A 32 -14.27 13.90 5.09
C GLY A 32 -13.30 13.88 6.26
N THR A 33 -13.80 13.60 7.46
CA THR A 33 -12.98 13.41 8.68
C THR A 33 -12.53 11.97 8.90
N THR A 34 -13.11 11.01 8.17
CA THR A 34 -12.82 9.59 8.34
C THR A 34 -11.58 9.20 7.56
N ARG A 35 -10.63 8.53 8.23
CA ARG A 35 -9.44 7.96 7.61
C ARG A 35 -9.68 6.48 7.29
N LEU A 36 -9.49 6.12 6.02
CA LEU A 36 -9.63 4.77 5.51
C LEU A 36 -8.28 4.24 5.05
N ILE A 37 -8.09 2.95 5.19
CA ILE A 37 -6.95 2.20 4.64
C ILE A 37 -7.49 1.03 3.85
N ASP A 38 -6.74 0.61 2.84
CA ASP A 38 -6.97 -0.64 2.13
C ASP A 38 -5.64 -1.19 1.59
N ASN A 39 -5.58 -2.49 1.33
CA ASN A 39 -4.41 -3.13 0.73
C ASN A 39 -4.80 -4.38 -0.08
N ILE A 40 -3.93 -4.75 -1.01
CA ILE A 40 -4.05 -5.98 -1.80
C ILE A 40 -2.66 -6.60 -2.00
N VAL A 41 -2.58 -7.93 -1.93
CA VAL A 41 -1.36 -8.68 -2.26
C VAL A 41 -1.42 -9.09 -3.74
N LEU A 42 -0.39 -8.72 -4.49
CA LEU A 42 -0.13 -9.24 -5.83
C LEU A 42 0.68 -10.53 -5.74
N GLN A 43 0.32 -11.50 -6.57
CA GLN A 43 0.95 -12.83 -6.69
C GLN A 43 1.67 -12.96 -8.03
#